data_AF-A0A4D9E4F7-F1
#
_entry.id   AF-A0A4D9E4F7-F1
#
_cell.length_a   1.000
_cell.length_b   1.000
_cell.length_c   1.000
_cell.angle_alpha   90.00
_cell.angle_beta   90.00
_cell.angle_gamma   90.00
#
_symmetry.space_group_name_H-M   'P 1'
#
loop_
_entity.id
_entity.type
_entity.pdbx_description
1 polymer ?
#
loop_
_entity_poly.entity_id
_entity_poly.type
_entity_poly.pdbx_seq_one_letter_code
_entity_poly.pdbx_strand_id
1 'polypeptide(L)'
;MFIAPNFPVFTYNEKEELITDYPYIQDDCYYSGYVEDVPGSVAVLSTCSGLWGHLKIYDLNYEIEPVKSSSTFQHIIYQMAADKDSPGRCGVADEDIEDQTAKGREHQISKVQMERQLIVDKGELNTLYTSTRYLECYFVADKAKVSNQMIVFCSNYNMYRPFGLHVVLIALELWTERDLMTITHLLDQVIVIYSTYVRKFLMGRVRFDHTQLIV
;
A
#
# COMPACT_ATOMS: atom_id res chain seq x y z
N MET A 1 -3.85 4.74 -6.57
CA MET A 1 -2.85 3.96 -7.32
C MET A 1 -3.28 3.87 -8.77
N PHE A 2 -2.35 3.97 -9.72
CA PHE A 2 -2.62 3.74 -11.15
C PHE A 2 -2.05 2.39 -11.56
N ILE A 3 -2.65 1.73 -12.56
CA ILE A 3 -2.09 0.52 -13.17
C ILE A 3 -1.53 0.91 -14.54
N ALA A 4 -0.31 0.47 -14.86
CA ALA A 4 0.32 0.77 -16.14
C ALA A 4 -0.42 0.10 -17.31
N PRO A 5 -0.43 0.72 -18.51
CA PRO A 5 -0.92 0.04 -19.71
C PRO A 5 -0.05 -1.19 -20.01
N ASN A 6 -0.66 -2.23 -20.60
CA ASN A 6 -0.01 -3.53 -20.85
C ASN A 6 0.59 -4.14 -19.57
N PHE A 7 -0.17 -4.08 -18.48
CA PHE A 7 0.19 -4.62 -17.18
C PHE A 7 0.46 -6.14 -17.25
N PRO A 8 1.72 -6.61 -17.09
CA PRO A 8 2.02 -8.03 -17.07
C PRO A 8 1.64 -8.64 -15.72
N VAL A 9 0.92 -9.76 -15.77
CA VAL A 9 0.67 -10.63 -14.63
C VAL A 9 1.45 -11.93 -14.83
N PHE A 10 2.39 -12.19 -13.92
CA PHE A 10 3.20 -13.39 -13.91
C PHE A 10 2.55 -14.46 -13.02
N THR A 11 2.35 -15.66 -13.57
CA THR A 11 1.83 -16.84 -12.86
C THR A 11 2.71 -18.05 -13.18
N TYR A 12 2.53 -19.16 -12.47
CA TYR A 12 3.28 -20.39 -12.69
C TYR A 12 2.31 -21.55 -12.88
N ASN A 13 2.58 -22.40 -13.87
CA ASN A 13 1.79 -23.62 -14.08
C ASN A 13 2.27 -24.76 -13.16
N GLU A 14 1.56 -25.90 -13.20
CA GLU A 14 1.91 -27.11 -12.45
C GLU A 14 3.32 -27.65 -12.77
N LYS A 15 3.91 -27.26 -13.91
CA LYS A 15 5.26 -27.64 -14.33
C LYS A 15 6.32 -26.60 -13.96
N GLU A 16 5.97 -25.59 -13.16
CA GLU A 16 6.83 -24.49 -12.72
C GLU A 16 7.32 -23.59 -13.86
N GLU A 17 6.65 -23.62 -15.00
CA GLU A 17 6.94 -22.71 -16.10
C GLU A 17 6.24 -21.37 -15.87
N LEU A 18 7.00 -20.29 -16.08
CA LEU A 18 6.50 -18.92 -15.99
C LEU A 18 5.51 -18.65 -17.12
N ILE A 19 4.27 -18.32 -16.77
CA ILE A 19 3.25 -17.83 -17.67
C ILE A 19 3.15 -16.31 -17.48
N THR A 20 3.22 -15.57 -18.58
CA THR A 20 2.98 -14.12 -18.59
C THR A 20 1.66 -13.86 -19.28
N ASP A 21 0.74 -13.24 -18.55
CA ASP A 21 -0.54 -12.78 -19.08
C ASP A 21 -0.57 -11.25 -19.12
N TYR A 22 -1.37 -10.70 -20.03
CA TYR A 22 -1.62 -9.27 -20.17
C TYR A 22 -3.13 -9.05 -20.10
N PRO A 23 -3.71 -9.06 -18.89
CA PRO A 23 -5.14 -8.88 -18.73
C PRO A 23 -5.57 -7.56 -19.36
N TYR A 24 -6.68 -7.61 -20.09
CA TYR A 24 -7.32 -6.40 -20.57
C TYR A 24 -7.91 -5.65 -19.38
N ILE A 25 -7.31 -4.50 -19.07
CA ILE A 25 -7.80 -3.58 -18.05
C ILE A 25 -8.57 -2.50 -18.79
N GLN A 26 -9.86 -2.39 -18.51
CA GLN A 26 -10.70 -1.37 -19.12
C GLN A 26 -10.22 0.03 -18.71
N ASP A 27 -10.18 0.96 -19.65
CA ASP A 27 -9.91 2.36 -19.36
C ASP A 27 -11.06 2.99 -18.56
N ASP A 28 -10.75 4.04 -17.78
CA ASP A 28 -11.73 4.86 -17.06
C ASP A 28 -12.67 4.11 -16.10
N CYS A 29 -12.23 3.01 -15.50
CA CYS A 29 -13.01 2.25 -14.52
C CYS A 29 -12.46 2.30 -13.08
N TYR A 30 -11.30 2.95 -12.86
CA TYR A 30 -10.70 3.16 -11.54
C TYR A 30 -10.82 4.62 -11.11
N TYR A 31 -11.36 4.83 -9.92
CA TYR A 31 -11.65 6.14 -9.36
C TYR A 31 -10.99 6.29 -7.99
N SER A 32 -10.50 7.49 -7.71
CA SER A 32 -9.92 7.82 -6.42
C SER A 32 -10.28 9.24 -6.05
N GLY A 33 -10.61 9.48 -4.78
CA GLY A 33 -11.03 10.79 -4.32
C GLY A 33 -11.27 10.82 -2.83
N TYR A 34 -12.19 11.69 -2.43
CA TYR A 34 -12.55 12.00 -1.05
C TYR A 34 -14.07 11.93 -0.94
N VAL A 35 -14.56 11.60 0.26
CA VAL A 35 -15.98 11.71 0.58
C VAL A 35 -16.31 13.18 0.79
N GLU A 36 -17.35 13.67 0.11
CA GLU A 36 -17.83 15.03 0.24
C GLU A 36 -18.12 15.37 1.71
N ASP A 37 -17.76 16.59 2.11
CA ASP A 37 -17.91 17.10 3.49
C ASP A 37 -17.15 16.34 4.59
N VAL A 38 -16.28 15.38 4.26
CA VAL A 38 -15.43 14.66 5.22
C VAL A 38 -13.94 14.91 4.92
N PRO A 39 -13.33 15.92 5.56
CA PRO A 39 -11.91 16.19 5.43
C PRO A 39 -11.05 15.00 5.84
N GLY A 40 -10.01 14.70 5.06
CA GLY A 40 -9.09 13.60 5.34
C GLY A 40 -9.64 12.19 5.06
N SER A 41 -10.86 12.08 4.53
CA SER A 41 -11.39 10.81 4.03
C SER A 41 -10.60 10.33 2.81
N VAL A 42 -10.72 9.05 2.46
CA VAL A 42 -10.15 8.51 1.22
C VAL A 42 -11.17 7.56 0.61
N ALA A 43 -11.42 7.70 -0.69
CA ALA A 43 -12.23 6.77 -1.45
C ALA A 43 -11.42 6.23 -2.63
N VAL A 44 -11.39 4.89 -2.78
CA VAL A 44 -10.82 4.21 -3.94
C VAL A 44 -11.86 3.22 -4.44
N LEU A 45 -12.33 3.39 -5.67
CA LEU A 45 -13.39 2.58 -6.27
C LEU A 45 -12.91 2.00 -7.60
N SER A 46 -13.36 0.79 -7.90
CA SER A 46 -13.26 0.14 -9.20
C SER A 46 -14.64 -0.23 -9.69
N THR A 47 -14.86 -0.07 -10.99
CA THR A 47 -16.10 -0.45 -11.69
C THR A 47 -15.83 -1.43 -12.85
N CYS A 48 -14.58 -1.88 -13.00
CA CYS A 48 -14.12 -2.65 -14.16
C CYS A 48 -14.79 -4.03 -14.27
N SER A 49 -15.10 -4.65 -13.13
CA SER A 49 -15.74 -5.96 -13.03
C SER A 49 -16.86 -5.94 -11.97
N GLY A 50 -17.68 -4.88 -12.01
CA GLY A 50 -18.64 -4.54 -10.95
C GLY A 50 -18.05 -3.53 -9.96
N LEU A 51 -18.92 -2.96 -9.11
CA LEU A 51 -18.49 -2.00 -8.09
C LEU A 51 -17.73 -2.72 -6.99
N TRP A 52 -16.49 -2.32 -6.82
CA TRP A 52 -15.62 -2.77 -5.75
C TRP A 52 -14.90 -1.54 -5.18
N GLY A 53 -14.54 -1.51 -3.90
CA GLY A 53 -13.89 -0.31 -3.36
C GLY A 53 -13.53 -0.33 -1.89
N HIS A 54 -12.77 0.69 -1.49
CA HIS A 54 -12.34 0.95 -0.12
C HIS A 54 -12.61 2.41 0.25
N LEU A 55 -13.21 2.62 1.42
CA LEU A 55 -13.52 3.94 1.95
C LEU A 55 -12.91 4.07 3.35
N LYS A 56 -12.13 5.12 3.56
CA LYS A 56 -11.70 5.57 4.88
C LYS A 56 -12.47 6.83 5.25
N ILE A 57 -13.28 6.73 6.30
CA ILE A 57 -14.09 7.84 6.81
C ILE A 57 -13.77 7.97 8.29
N TYR A 58 -13.12 9.08 8.67
CA TYR A 58 -12.48 9.22 9.98
C TYR A 58 -11.47 8.06 10.23
N ASP A 59 -11.62 7.35 11.35
CA ASP A 59 -10.79 6.20 11.72
C ASP A 59 -11.43 4.86 11.33
N LEU A 60 -12.50 4.87 10.53
CA LEU A 60 -13.22 3.68 10.10
C LEU A 60 -12.88 3.35 8.64
N ASN A 61 -12.60 2.07 8.41
CA ASN A 61 -12.34 1.53 7.08
C ASN A 61 -13.53 0.68 6.65
N TYR A 62 -14.00 0.89 5.43
CA TYR A 62 -15.09 0.15 4.81
C TYR A 62 -14.62 -0.47 3.50
N GLU A 63 -15.15 -1.65 3.20
CA GLU A 63 -14.96 -2.32 1.91
C GLU A 63 -16.31 -2.48 1.20
N ILE A 64 -16.26 -2.39 -0.13
CA ILE A 64 -17.39 -2.61 -1.04
C ILE A 64 -17.03 -3.80 -1.92
N GLU A 65 -17.85 -4.84 -1.89
CA GLU A 65 -17.65 -6.02 -2.74
C GLU A 65 -18.95 -6.46 -3.44
N PRO A 66 -18.86 -6.99 -4.67
CA PRO A 66 -20.01 -7.58 -5.33
C PRO A 66 -20.41 -8.91 -4.66
N VAL A 67 -21.71 -9.13 -4.53
CA VAL A 67 -22.26 -10.40 -4.04
C VAL A 67 -21.98 -11.49 -5.08
N LYS A 68 -21.26 -12.54 -4.67
CA LYS A 68 -20.94 -13.69 -5.54
C LYS A 68 -22.23 -14.29 -6.12
N SER A 69 -22.26 -14.45 -7.45
CA SER A 69 -23.37 -15.06 -8.20
C SER A 69 -24.72 -14.33 -8.08
N SER A 70 -24.73 -13.03 -7.76
CA SER A 70 -25.96 -12.23 -7.76
C SER A 70 -26.49 -12.00 -9.18
N SER A 71 -27.77 -12.25 -9.41
CA SER A 71 -28.46 -11.97 -10.67
C SER A 71 -28.92 -10.51 -10.81
N THR A 72 -28.83 -9.72 -9.74
CA THR A 72 -29.32 -8.34 -9.68
C THR A 72 -28.23 -7.32 -9.33
N PHE A 73 -26.95 -7.68 -9.53
CA PHE A 73 -25.79 -6.82 -9.26
C PHE A 73 -25.79 -6.20 -7.84
N GLN A 74 -26.07 -7.02 -6.82
CA GLN A 74 -26.01 -6.56 -5.43
C GLN A 74 -24.57 -6.40 -4.95
N HIS A 75 -24.35 -5.42 -4.07
CA HIS A 75 -23.07 -5.15 -3.41
C HIS A 75 -23.25 -5.15 -1.91
N ILE A 76 -22.22 -5.58 -1.19
CA ILE A 76 -22.15 -5.51 0.27
C ILE A 76 -21.15 -4.41 0.61
N ILE A 77 -21.55 -3.56 1.55
CA ILE A 77 -20.66 -2.59 2.18
C ILE A 77 -20.53 -3.00 3.63
N TYR A 78 -19.32 -3.25 4.09
CA TYR A 78 -19.07 -3.63 5.48
C TYR A 78 -17.89 -2.87 6.05
N GLN A 79 -17.95 -2.63 7.36
CA GLN A 79 -16.85 -2.03 8.10
C GLN A 79 -15.80 -3.12 8.38
N MET A 80 -14.55 -2.86 8.01
CA MET A 80 -13.45 -3.73 8.43
C MET A 80 -13.29 -3.61 9.95
N ALA A 81 -13.12 -4.75 10.61
CA ALA A 81 -12.72 -4.73 12.01
C ALA A 81 -11.40 -3.94 12.12
N ALA A 82 -11.34 -2.97 13.04
CA ALA A 82 -10.03 -2.53 13.51
C ALA A 82 -9.34 -3.77 14.04
N ASP A 83 -8.14 -4.09 13.54
CA ASP A 83 -7.35 -5.21 14.06
C ASP A 83 -7.31 -5.06 15.57
N LYS A 84 -8.03 -5.94 16.28
CA LYS A 84 -8.00 -6.00 17.74
C LYS A 84 -6.69 -6.63 18.22
N ASP A 85 -5.93 -7.22 17.30
CA ASP A 85 -4.51 -7.36 17.45
C ASP A 85 -3.91 -5.97 17.24
N SER A 86 -3.72 -5.26 18.35
CA SER A 86 -2.64 -4.26 18.39
C SER A 86 -1.45 -4.92 17.70
N PRO A 87 -0.90 -4.37 16.61
CA PRO A 87 0.34 -4.90 16.08
C PRO A 87 1.29 -4.86 17.27
N GLY A 88 1.72 -6.04 17.74
CA GLY A 88 2.70 -6.13 18.82
C GLY A 88 3.78 -5.13 18.44
N ARG A 89 3.98 -4.12 19.30
CA ARG A 89 4.79 -2.94 19.01
C ARG A 89 6.03 -3.43 18.27
N CYS A 90 6.19 -3.02 17.02
CA CYS A 90 7.40 -3.32 16.24
C CYS A 90 8.58 -3.00 17.16
N GLY A 91 9.43 -4.00 17.42
CA GLY A 91 10.28 -4.16 18.61
C GLY A 91 11.25 -3.02 18.94
N VAL A 92 10.71 -1.85 19.23
CA VAL A 92 11.37 -0.77 19.96
C VAL A 92 11.08 -1.08 21.42
N ALA A 93 12.09 -1.61 22.12
CA ALA A 93 12.02 -1.70 23.57
C ALA A 93 11.81 -0.28 24.12
N ASP A 94 10.93 -0.14 25.11
CA ASP A 94 10.68 1.15 25.78
C ASP A 94 11.94 1.74 26.46
N GLU A 95 13.03 0.98 26.52
CA GLU A 95 14.29 1.34 27.18
C GLU A 95 15.07 2.47 26.50
N ASP A 96 14.74 2.86 25.26
CA ASP A 96 15.36 4.03 24.60
C ASP A 96 14.63 5.37 24.90
N ILE A 97 13.58 5.36 25.73
CA ILE A 97 12.86 6.58 26.16
C ILE A 97 13.30 7.04 27.56
N GLU A 98 13.99 6.20 28.34
CA GLU A 98 14.43 6.51 29.70
C GLU A 98 15.92 6.86 29.79
N ASP A 99 16.38 7.92 29.11
CA ASP A 99 17.63 8.55 29.55
C ASP A 99 17.75 10.04 29.20
N GLN A 100 16.80 10.90 29.63
CA GLN A 100 17.06 12.33 29.87
C GLN A 100 16.31 12.96 31.06
N THR A 101 15.66 12.17 31.92
CA THR A 101 14.93 12.69 33.11
C THR A 101 15.74 12.56 34.39
N ALA A 102 16.87 13.27 34.50
CA ALA A 102 17.47 13.57 35.81
C ALA A 102 18.45 14.75 35.75
N LYS A 103 17.93 15.98 35.70
CA LYS A 103 18.54 17.13 36.40
C LYS A 103 17.49 18.21 36.60
N GLY A 104 16.97 18.25 37.82
CA GLY A 104 15.97 19.21 38.25
C GLY A 104 16.49 20.65 38.19
N ARG A 105 15.61 21.53 37.73
CA ARG A 105 15.43 22.89 38.26
C ARG A 105 13.99 23.29 37.98
N GLU A 106 13.26 23.52 39.05
CA GLU A 106 11.92 24.10 39.09
C GLU A 106 11.85 25.31 38.17
N HIS A 107 10.89 25.36 37.24
CA HIS A 107 10.23 26.59 36.82
C HIS A 107 8.86 26.25 36.24
N GLN A 108 7.89 27.08 36.60
CA GLN A 108 6.45 26.89 36.48
C GLN A 108 5.98 26.60 35.04
N ILE A 109 5.02 25.69 34.95
CA ILE A 109 4.29 25.31 33.73
C ILE A 109 3.59 26.57 33.19
N SER A 110 4.14 27.14 32.13
CA SER A 110 3.41 28.02 31.21
C SER A 110 3.21 27.27 29.90
N LYS A 111 1.96 27.20 29.46
CA LYS A 111 1.55 26.62 28.17
C LYS A 111 2.32 27.35 27.05
N VAL A 112 3.33 26.71 26.48
CA VAL A 112 3.92 27.12 25.21
C VAL A 112 3.70 25.98 24.24
N GLN A 113 2.64 26.14 23.46
CA GLN A 113 2.34 25.38 22.25
C GLN A 113 3.47 25.67 21.25
N MET A 114 4.53 24.86 21.27
CA MET A 114 5.61 24.96 20.30
C MET A 114 5.29 24.02 19.14
N GLU A 115 4.36 24.45 18.29
CA GLU A 115 4.37 24.04 16.89
C GLU A 115 5.72 24.46 16.33
N ARG A 116 6.63 23.49 16.16
CA ARG A 116 7.83 23.72 15.36
C ARG A 116 7.37 23.77 13.91
N GLN A 117 6.83 24.92 13.50
CA GLN A 117 6.74 25.27 12.09
C GLN A 117 8.17 25.24 11.58
N LEU A 118 8.51 24.15 10.89
CA LEU A 118 9.61 24.15 9.95
C LEU A 118 9.27 25.26 8.95
N ILE A 119 9.88 26.43 9.11
CA ILE A 119 9.87 27.47 8.10
C ILE A 119 10.72 26.93 6.95
N VAL A 120 10.11 26.07 6.15
CA VAL A 120 10.63 25.72 4.84
C VAL A 120 10.27 26.88 3.93
N ASP A 121 11.28 27.47 3.31
CA ASP A 121 11.11 28.56 2.36
C ASP A 121 10.12 28.13 1.27
N LYS A 122 8.98 28.83 1.18
CA LYS A 122 7.89 28.51 0.26
C LYS A 122 8.34 28.55 -1.21
N GLY A 123 9.43 29.25 -1.53
CA GLY A 123 10.00 29.34 -2.87
C GLY A 123 10.63 28.03 -3.38
N GLU A 124 11.37 27.31 -2.52
CA GLU A 124 12.00 26.03 -2.89
C GLU A 124 11.01 24.85 -2.83
N LEU A 125 10.05 24.90 -1.90
CA LEU A 125 8.99 23.91 -1.80
C LEU A 125 8.11 23.90 -3.06
N ASN A 126 7.76 25.07 -3.61
CA ASN A 126 6.93 25.10 -4.82
C ASN A 126 7.62 24.48 -6.05
N THR A 127 8.95 24.49 -6.10
CA THR A 127 9.72 23.96 -7.24
C THR A 127 9.92 22.44 -7.15
N LEU A 128 10.02 21.90 -5.92
CA LEU A 128 10.11 20.46 -5.65
C LEU A 128 8.78 19.73 -5.86
N TYR A 129 7.65 20.41 -5.60
CA TYR A 129 6.29 19.83 -5.63
C TYR A 129 5.59 20.03 -6.98
N THR A 130 6.17 20.80 -7.90
CA THR A 130 5.66 20.95 -9.29
C THR A 130 6.00 19.79 -10.21
N SER A 131 6.98 18.96 -9.87
CA SER A 131 7.33 17.80 -10.69
C SER A 131 6.52 16.60 -10.24
N THR A 132 5.49 16.25 -11.01
CA THR A 132 4.82 14.95 -10.91
C THR A 132 5.85 13.86 -11.13
N ARG A 133 6.10 13.05 -10.10
CA ARG A 133 6.99 11.89 -10.15
C ARG A 133 6.17 10.63 -10.08
N TYR A 134 6.66 9.58 -10.71
CA TYR A 134 6.04 8.26 -10.65
C TYR A 134 6.94 7.32 -9.85
N LEU A 135 6.34 6.52 -8.99
CA LEU A 135 7.00 5.41 -8.32
C LEU A 135 6.50 4.12 -8.96
N GLU A 136 7.34 3.45 -9.72
CA GLU A 136 7.00 2.23 -10.43
C GLU A 136 7.15 1.02 -9.50
N CYS A 137 6.03 0.36 -9.20
CA CYS A 137 5.95 -0.74 -8.24
C CYS A 137 5.74 -2.10 -8.93
N TYR A 138 6.51 -3.10 -8.50
CA TYR A 138 6.31 -4.52 -8.82
C TYR A 138 5.86 -5.27 -7.57
N PHE A 139 4.66 -5.84 -7.57
CA PHE A 139 4.19 -6.64 -6.42
C PHE A 139 4.33 -8.14 -6.67
N VAL A 140 4.69 -8.86 -5.61
CA VAL A 140 4.68 -10.31 -5.55
C VAL A 140 3.71 -10.69 -4.45
N ALA A 141 2.70 -11.49 -4.77
CA ALA A 141 1.64 -11.80 -3.83
C ALA A 141 1.11 -13.22 -3.94
N ASP A 142 0.69 -13.77 -2.81
CA ASP A 142 -0.10 -15.00 -2.80
C ASP A 142 -1.52 -14.73 -3.32
N LYS A 143 -2.01 -15.62 -4.18
CA LYS A 143 -3.36 -15.48 -4.79
C LYS A 143 -4.46 -15.23 -3.76
N ALA A 144 -4.36 -15.83 -2.57
CA ALA A 144 -5.35 -15.68 -1.50
C ALA A 144 -5.32 -14.30 -0.82
N LYS A 145 -4.20 -13.57 -0.88
CA LYS A 145 -3.99 -12.29 -0.19
C LYS A 145 -4.13 -11.07 -1.10
N VAL A 146 -4.21 -11.28 -2.41
CA VAL A 146 -4.29 -10.23 -3.43
C VAL A 146 -5.52 -9.34 -3.30
N SER A 147 -6.69 -9.85 -2.89
CA SER A 147 -7.87 -8.99 -2.78
C SER A 147 -7.72 -8.03 -1.61
N ASN A 148 -7.72 -8.52 -0.36
CA ASN A 148 -7.91 -7.63 0.78
C ASN A 148 -6.65 -6.82 1.11
N GLN A 149 -5.45 -7.41 0.99
CA GLN A 149 -4.21 -6.73 1.41
C GLN A 149 -3.70 -5.75 0.35
N MET A 150 -3.79 -6.09 -0.94
CA MET A 150 -3.36 -5.19 -2.00
C MET A 150 -4.18 -3.90 -1.98
N ILE A 151 -5.43 -3.98 -1.58
CA ILE A 151 -6.38 -2.86 -1.51
C ILE A 151 -6.08 -1.90 -0.35
N VAL A 152 -5.89 -2.44 0.85
CA VAL A 152 -5.42 -1.65 2.00
C VAL A 152 -4.08 -1.01 1.64
N PHE A 153 -3.23 -1.73 0.91
CA PHE A 153 -1.96 -1.19 0.49
C PHE A 153 -2.09 -0.07 -0.55
N CYS A 154 -2.98 -0.22 -1.53
CA CYS A 154 -3.32 0.81 -2.51
C CYS A 154 -3.84 2.09 -1.85
N SER A 155 -4.64 1.97 -0.78
CA SER A 155 -5.20 3.11 -0.07
C SER A 155 -4.12 3.85 0.73
N ASN A 156 -3.17 3.14 1.34
CA ASN A 156 -2.02 3.75 2.03
C ASN A 156 -1.14 4.61 1.11
N TYR A 157 -0.97 4.23 -0.16
CA TYR A 157 -0.15 5.01 -1.09
C TYR A 157 -0.75 6.35 -1.53
N ASN A 158 -2.04 6.57 -1.32
CA ASN A 158 -2.61 7.90 -1.54
C ASN A 158 -1.99 8.95 -0.60
N MET A 159 -1.34 8.54 0.49
CA MET A 159 -0.56 9.42 1.38
C MET A 159 0.60 10.13 0.65
N TYR A 160 1.09 9.59 -0.47
CA TYR A 160 2.20 10.20 -1.22
C TYR A 160 1.76 11.25 -2.24
N ARG A 161 0.46 11.32 -2.57
CA ARG A 161 -0.08 12.29 -3.54
C ARG A 161 0.18 13.76 -3.18
N PRO A 162 0.04 14.21 -1.91
CA PRO A 162 0.37 15.59 -1.53
C PRO A 162 1.82 15.99 -1.79
N PHE A 163 2.72 15.00 -1.94
CA PHE A 163 4.14 15.20 -2.27
C PHE A 163 4.42 15.14 -3.79
N GLY A 164 3.39 15.11 -4.63
CA GLY A 164 3.54 15.01 -6.08
C GLY A 164 4.03 13.64 -6.58
N LEU A 165 4.00 12.61 -5.73
CA LEU A 165 4.44 11.25 -6.06
C LEU A 165 3.24 10.34 -6.34
N HIS A 166 3.19 9.81 -7.56
CA HIS A 166 2.14 8.94 -8.05
C HIS A 166 2.64 7.52 -8.12
N VAL A 167 2.06 6.64 -7.30
CA VAL A 167 2.39 5.22 -7.33
C VAL A 167 1.69 4.53 -8.50
N VAL A 168 2.47 3.88 -9.35
CA VAL A 168 2.02 3.14 -10.53
C VAL A 168 2.42 1.69 -10.37
N LEU A 169 1.45 0.79 -10.44
CA LEU A 169 1.73 -0.63 -10.46
C LEU A 169 2.05 -1.05 -11.89
N ILE A 170 3.26 -1.57 -12.10
CA ILE A 170 3.79 -1.89 -13.42
C ILE A 170 3.92 -3.40 -13.68
N ALA A 171 3.84 -4.23 -12.65
CA ALA A 171 3.78 -5.68 -12.75
C ALA A 171 3.20 -6.31 -11.47
N LEU A 172 2.58 -7.47 -11.61
CA LEU A 172 2.16 -8.33 -10.50
C LEU A 172 2.59 -9.76 -10.76
N GLU A 173 3.17 -10.40 -9.76
CA GLU A 173 3.45 -11.82 -9.75
C GLU A 173 2.58 -12.51 -8.71
N LEU A 174 1.85 -13.53 -9.15
CA LEU A 174 0.93 -14.30 -8.35
C LEU A 174 1.49 -15.70 -8.09
N TRP A 175 1.72 -15.99 -6.82
CA TRP A 175 2.06 -17.32 -6.35
C TRP A 175 0.75 -18.09 -6.11
N THR A 176 0.45 -19.03 -7.01
CA THR A 176 -0.82 -19.76 -7.03
C THR A 176 -0.74 -21.14 -6.41
N GLU A 177 0.35 -21.87 -6.67
CA GLU A 177 0.53 -23.26 -6.22
C GLU A 177 1.35 -23.35 -4.92
N ARG A 178 2.40 -22.54 -4.81
CA ARG A 178 3.29 -22.48 -3.65
C ARG A 178 4.15 -21.23 -3.68
N ASP A 179 4.77 -20.94 -2.54
CA ASP A 179 5.80 -19.92 -2.44
C ASP A 179 7.03 -20.33 -3.27
N LEU A 180 7.55 -19.38 -4.06
CA LEU A 180 8.75 -19.61 -4.88
C LEU A 180 10.04 -19.33 -4.12
N MET A 181 9.91 -18.93 -2.86
CA MET A 181 11.01 -18.75 -1.93
C MET A 181 10.65 -19.32 -0.57
N THR A 182 11.67 -19.58 0.25
CA THR A 182 11.45 -20.00 1.63
C THR A 182 11.04 -18.80 2.48
N ILE A 183 9.78 -18.78 2.92
CA ILE A 183 9.26 -17.79 3.86
C ILE A 183 9.49 -18.32 5.28
N THR A 184 10.29 -17.60 6.07
CA THR A 184 10.54 -17.91 7.48
C THR A 184 9.84 -16.90 8.38
N HIS A 185 9.75 -17.18 9.68
CA HIS A 185 9.20 -16.24 10.67
C HIS A 185 10.13 -15.07 10.99
N LEU A 186 11.34 -15.04 10.41
CA LEU A 186 12.39 -14.09 10.72
C LEU A 186 12.52 -13.08 9.57
N LEU A 187 12.14 -11.83 9.83
CA LEU A 187 12.08 -10.78 8.81
C LEU A 187 13.43 -10.49 8.15
N ASP A 188 14.52 -10.56 8.92
CA ASP A 188 15.89 -10.39 8.45
C ASP A 188 16.32 -11.48 7.45
N GLN A 189 15.84 -12.71 7.65
CA GLN A 189 16.08 -13.79 6.69
C GLN A 189 15.22 -13.62 5.44
N VAL A 190 13.93 -13.32 5.61
CA VAL A 190 12.98 -13.12 4.51
C VAL A 190 13.44 -12.01 3.58
N ILE A 191 13.90 -10.87 4.12
CA ILE A 191 14.34 -9.74 3.28
C ILE A 191 15.60 -10.07 2.46
N VAL A 192 16.52 -10.88 3.00
CA VAL A 192 17.74 -11.31 2.28
C VAL A 192 17.39 -12.30 1.17
N ILE A 193 16.53 -13.27 1.47
CA ILE A 193 16.04 -14.26 0.50
C ILE A 193 15.27 -13.54 -0.62
N TYR A 194 14.34 -12.64 -0.26
CA TYR A 194 13.58 -11.85 -1.22
C TYR A 194 14.47 -10.95 -2.08
N SER A 195 15.44 -10.26 -1.48
CA SER A 195 16.39 -9.42 -2.24
C SER A 195 17.19 -10.23 -3.27
N THR A 196 17.53 -11.48 -2.94
CA THR A 196 18.22 -12.40 -3.86
C THR A 196 17.28 -12.83 -4.98
N TYR A 197 16.03 -13.17 -4.66
CA TYR A 197 14.99 -13.49 -5.63
C TYR A 197 14.75 -12.33 -6.61
N VAL A 198 14.64 -11.11 -6.10
CA VAL A 198 14.43 -9.88 -6.88
C VAL A 198 15.55 -9.68 -7.90
N ARG A 199 16.82 -9.78 -7.47
CA ARG A 199 17.99 -9.60 -8.35
C ARG A 199 18.09 -10.69 -9.41
N LYS A 200 17.76 -11.93 -9.06
CA LYS A 200 17.93 -13.08 -9.95
C LYS A 200 16.80 -13.20 -10.98
N PHE A 201 15.57 -12.87 -10.60
CA PHE A 201 14.38 -13.13 -11.41
C PHE A 201 13.62 -11.86 -11.80
N LEU A 202 13.21 -11.03 -10.84
CA LEU A 202 12.31 -9.89 -11.12
C LEU A 202 12.98 -8.81 -11.97
N MET A 203 14.22 -8.43 -11.65
CA MET A 203 14.96 -7.39 -12.38
C MET A 203 15.22 -7.76 -13.84
N GLY A 204 15.19 -9.06 -14.17
CA GLY A 204 15.33 -9.54 -15.56
C GLY A 204 14.03 -9.47 -16.37
N ARG A 205 12.87 -9.25 -15.72
CA ARG A 205 11.55 -9.25 -16.37
C ARG A 205 11.08 -7.84 -16.68
N VAL A 206 11.03 -7.00 -15.66
CA VAL A 206 10.51 -5.62 -15.75
C VAL A 206 11.40 -4.71 -14.90
N ARG A 207 11.63 -3.48 -15.39
CA ARG A 207 12.31 -2.44 -14.62
C ARG A 207 11.32 -1.77 -13.69
N PHE A 208 11.64 -1.65 -12.40
CA PHE A 208 10.81 -1.03 -11.37
C PHE A 208 11.68 -0.25 -10.39
N ASP A 209 11.07 0.70 -9.67
CA ASP A 209 11.72 1.48 -8.61
C ASP A 209 11.55 0.84 -7.23
N HIS A 210 10.40 0.19 -7.01
CA HIS A 210 10.05 -0.44 -5.76
C HIS A 210 9.42 -1.81 -5.97
N THR A 211 9.65 -2.72 -5.03
CA THR A 211 9.00 -4.03 -5.03
C THR A 211 8.59 -4.43 -3.64
N GLN A 212 7.47 -5.15 -3.55
CA GLN A 212 6.94 -5.62 -2.28
C GLN A 212 6.46 -7.06 -2.38
N LEU A 213 6.73 -7.82 -1.32
CA LEU A 213 6.22 -9.16 -1.08
C LEU A 213 4.99 -9.10 -0.16
N ILE A 214 3.89 -9.74 -0.58
CA ILE A 214 2.61 -9.84 0.13
C ILE A 214 2.26 -11.32 0.30
N VAL A 215 2.61 -11.87 1.46
CA VAL A 215 2.56 -13.31 1.78
C VAL A 215 1.95 -13.57 3.14
#